data_AF-A0A7Z8QTC4-F1
#
_entry.id   AF-A0A7Z8QTC4-F1
#
_cell.length_a   1.000
_cell.length_b   1.000
_cell.length_c   1.000
_cell.angle_alpha   90.00
_cell.angle_beta   90.00
_cell.angle_gamma   90.00
#
_symmetry.space_group_name_H-M   'P 1'
#
loop_
_entity.id
_entity.type
_entity.pdbx_description
1 polymer ?
#
loop_
_entity_poly.entity_id
_entity_poly.type
_entity_poly.pdbx_seq_one_letter_code
_entity_poly.pdbx_strand_id
1 'polypeptide(L)'
;NEKKTRIQHQYSKQDVTGLTVNKKLNVKKIYWRTVRSQCYQLFCTGTFYKTTYKGREQGNINELEGQLNFIDQVDHFNRIRKTYNKNNPNWKREKNGNSNSRERLFGRFLFFRSFYGNSQPTILCEGKTDIIHLKSAIRMLVTDFPNLARENPKNGDYELLISFIKKSNRTKFFMGLPKDGGHVCLKTFVSNFNKNSRDYTAPSPQYPVIIVLDNDKGFDDFTKVINAAKTGSNELQEKDYRNKKFIHVIRNLYVVLTPLNEEREYSDIESLFDDNTRLIKHNGRCFNTVSNRNDNTDLSKINFANHIIHKQKTSINFNGFKCLLNRIRGAIGHYAEFRQEHTREGG
;
A
#
# COMPACT_ATOMS: atom_id res chain seq x y z
N ASN A 1 -36.41 23.09 28.52
CA ASN A 1 -36.10 24.36 29.22
C ASN A 1 -36.28 25.50 28.24
N GLU A 2 -37.49 26.02 28.12
CA GLU A 2 -37.86 27.06 27.13
C GLU A 2 -37.36 28.46 27.52
N LYS A 3 -36.81 28.62 28.73
CA LYS A 3 -36.32 29.90 29.28
C LYS A 3 -34.93 30.33 28.77
N LYS A 4 -34.37 29.66 27.75
CA LYS A 4 -33.01 29.95 27.24
C LYS A 4 -32.93 29.89 25.72
N THR A 5 -33.74 30.70 25.04
CA THR A 5 -33.58 30.99 23.60
C THR A 5 -32.43 31.98 23.39
N ARG A 6 -31.27 31.48 22.93
CA ARG A 6 -30.17 32.34 22.47
C ARG A 6 -30.31 32.57 20.96
N ILE A 7 -30.53 33.83 20.56
CA ILE A 7 -30.46 34.23 19.15
C ILE A 7 -28.99 34.14 18.72
N GLN A 8 -28.65 33.20 17.84
CA GLN A 8 -27.34 33.14 17.20
C GLN A 8 -27.48 33.54 15.74
N HIS A 9 -26.70 34.54 15.31
CA HIS A 9 -26.65 34.95 13.91
C HIS A 9 -26.14 33.81 13.03
N GLN A 10 -26.59 33.73 11.78
CA GLN A 10 -26.12 32.73 10.79
C GLN A 10 -24.60 32.73 10.55
N TYR A 11 -23.91 33.83 10.88
CA TYR A 11 -22.45 33.94 10.78
C TYR A 11 -21.71 33.52 12.06
N SER A 12 -22.45 33.27 13.15
CA SER A 12 -21.91 32.79 14.41
C SER A 12 -21.37 31.38 14.25
N LYS A 13 -20.34 31.06 15.02
CA LYS A 13 -19.73 29.72 15.06
C LYS A 13 -19.93 29.16 16.45
N GLN A 14 -20.39 27.92 16.52
CA GLN A 14 -20.41 27.18 17.77
C GLN A 14 -19.24 26.19 17.76
N ASP A 15 -18.41 26.25 18.79
CA ASP A 15 -17.40 25.22 19.03
C ASP A 15 -18.01 24.14 19.92
N VAL A 16 -18.21 22.96 19.36
CA VAL A 16 -18.70 21.77 20.09
C VAL A 16 -17.63 20.70 19.95
N THR A 17 -17.03 20.29 21.06
CA THR A 17 -16.07 19.16 21.12
C THR A 17 -14.99 19.19 20.02
N GLY A 18 -14.42 20.36 19.74
CA GLY A 18 -13.34 20.53 18.74
C GLY A 18 -13.81 20.69 17.29
N LEU A 19 -15.11 20.56 17.03
CA LEU A 19 -15.76 20.84 15.76
C LEU A 19 -16.30 22.27 15.77
N THR A 20 -16.19 22.95 14.63
CA THR A 20 -16.86 24.23 14.43
C THR A 20 -18.13 23.99 13.63
N VAL A 21 -19.26 24.33 14.25
CA VAL A 21 -20.59 24.18 13.66
C VAL A 21 -21.09 25.55 13.24
N ASN A 22 -21.55 25.62 11.99
CA ASN A 22 -22.41 26.68 11.47
C ASN A 22 -23.46 25.96 10.57
N LYS A 23 -23.61 26.28 9.29
CA LYS A 23 -24.52 25.58 8.35
C LYS A 23 -24.13 24.12 8.08
N LYS A 24 -22.86 23.77 8.27
CA LYS A 24 -22.31 22.42 8.13
C LYS A 24 -21.22 22.17 9.18
N LEU A 25 -20.89 20.90 9.38
CA LEU A 25 -19.76 20.50 10.20
C LEU A 25 -18.45 20.97 9.55
N ASN A 26 -17.57 21.61 10.31
CA ASN A 26 -16.26 22.01 9.81
C ASN A 26 -15.17 21.87 10.88
N VAL A 27 -13.93 21.83 10.41
CA VAL A 27 -12.74 21.85 11.25
C VAL A 27 -12.30 23.30 11.47
N LYS A 28 -11.79 23.62 12.66
CA LYS A 28 -11.20 24.94 12.95
C LYS A 28 -10.12 25.28 11.92
N LYS A 29 -10.15 26.50 11.37
CA LYS A 29 -9.17 26.95 10.36
C LYS A 29 -7.73 26.86 10.87
N ILE A 30 -7.51 27.23 12.13
CA ILE A 30 -6.18 27.18 12.77
C ILE A 30 -5.69 25.74 12.81
N TYR A 31 -6.52 24.80 13.28
CA TYR A 31 -6.19 23.37 13.31
C TYR A 31 -5.79 22.84 11.92
N TRP A 32 -6.60 23.13 10.89
CA TRP A 32 -6.26 22.74 9.52
C TRP A 32 -4.93 23.34 9.04
N ARG A 33 -4.68 24.62 9.31
CA ARG A 33 -3.43 25.29 8.93
C ARG A 33 -2.22 24.65 9.62
N THR A 34 -2.34 24.30 10.90
CA THR A 34 -1.29 23.60 11.66
C THR A 34 -1.00 22.22 11.09
N VAL A 35 -2.02 21.39 10.88
CA VAL A 35 -1.86 20.05 10.28
C VAL A 35 -1.23 20.14 8.89
N ARG A 36 -1.67 21.11 8.08
CA ARG A 36 -1.11 21.36 6.75
C ARG A 36 0.35 21.78 6.80
N SER A 37 0.75 22.66 7.73
CA SER A 37 2.16 23.07 7.85
C SER A 37 3.04 21.93 8.35
N GLN A 38 2.52 21.07 9.24
CA GLN A 38 3.22 19.87 9.70
C GLN A 38 3.42 18.86 8.56
N CYS A 39 2.40 18.63 7.71
CA CYS A 39 2.55 17.80 6.52
C CYS A 39 3.61 18.37 5.56
N TYR A 40 3.60 19.69 5.34
CA TYR A 40 4.59 20.33 4.49
C TYR A 40 6.01 20.13 5.05
N GLN A 41 6.21 20.35 6.35
CA GLN A 41 7.50 20.12 6.99
C GLN A 41 7.96 18.66 6.86
N LEU A 42 7.05 17.70 7.07
CA LEU A 42 7.31 16.27 6.90
C LEU A 42 7.75 15.94 5.47
N PHE A 43 7.05 16.48 4.47
CA PHE A 43 7.36 16.26 3.05
C PHE A 43 8.70 16.87 2.62
N CYS A 44 9.11 17.94 3.27
CA CYS A 44 10.35 18.64 2.92
C CYS A 44 11.57 18.17 3.70
N THR A 45 11.41 17.70 4.94
CA THR A 45 12.53 17.41 5.85
C THR A 45 12.53 16.00 6.42
N GLY A 46 11.48 15.21 6.16
CA GLY A 46 11.31 13.87 6.73
C GLY A 46 10.80 13.85 8.16
N THR A 47 10.76 15.01 8.84
CA THR A 47 10.23 15.17 10.20
C THR A 47 9.37 16.42 10.30
N PHE A 48 8.64 16.58 11.40
CA PHE A 48 7.94 17.82 11.70
C PHE A 48 7.97 18.08 13.20
N TYR A 49 7.68 19.31 13.61
CA TYR A 49 7.67 19.68 15.02
C TYR A 49 6.28 20.18 15.43
N LYS A 50 5.96 20.01 16.71
CA LYS A 50 4.76 20.57 17.32
C LYS A 50 5.14 21.39 18.55
N THR A 51 4.37 22.44 18.79
CA THR A 51 4.50 23.25 20.00
C THR A 51 3.60 22.65 21.07
N THR A 52 4.19 22.24 22.19
CA THR A 52 3.49 21.79 23.40
C THR A 52 3.72 22.78 24.53
N TYR A 53 3.06 22.56 25.67
CA TYR A 53 3.26 23.38 26.88
C TYR A 53 4.71 23.31 27.41
N LYS A 54 5.46 22.26 27.02
CA LYS A 54 6.88 22.07 27.37
C LYS A 54 7.85 22.69 26.36
N GLY A 55 7.35 23.29 25.29
CA GLY A 55 8.17 23.88 24.21
C GLY A 55 8.00 23.15 22.88
N ARG A 56 9.04 23.18 22.04
CA ARG A 56 9.02 22.59 20.71
C ARG A 56 9.56 21.17 20.74
N GLU A 57 8.74 20.20 20.36
CA GLU A 57 9.12 18.78 20.32
C GLU A 57 8.91 18.19 18.92
N GLN A 58 9.66 17.13 18.60
CA GLN A 58 9.49 16.39 17.36
C GLN A 58 8.10 15.72 17.35
N GLY A 59 7.38 15.89 16.26
CA GLY A 59 6.04 15.36 16.08
C GLY A 59 6.04 13.87 15.74
N ASN A 60 4.95 13.20 16.12
CA ASN A 60 4.73 11.79 15.83
C ASN A 60 3.85 11.63 14.57
N ILE A 61 4.34 10.90 13.57
CA ILE A 61 3.61 10.67 12.32
C ILE A 61 2.23 10.00 12.52
N ASN A 62 2.08 9.16 13.55
CA ASN A 62 0.81 8.50 13.88
C ASN A 62 -0.21 9.50 14.43
N GLU A 63 0.24 10.49 15.22
CA GLU A 63 -0.63 11.57 15.69
C GLU A 63 -1.10 12.43 14.51
N LEU A 64 -0.18 12.79 13.60
CA LEU A 64 -0.52 13.55 12.39
C LEU A 64 -1.51 12.80 11.50
N GLU A 65 -1.35 11.47 11.36
CA GLU A 65 -2.33 10.62 10.69
C GLU A 65 -3.69 10.68 11.38
N GLY A 66 -3.74 10.63 12.72
CA GLY A 66 -4.96 10.79 13.51
C GLY A 66 -5.65 12.13 13.27
N GLN A 67 -4.88 13.22 13.21
CA GLN A 67 -5.41 14.56 12.92
C GLN A 67 -6.00 14.65 11.51
N LEU A 68 -5.31 14.11 10.51
CA LEU A 68 -5.81 14.03 9.14
C LEU A 68 -7.05 13.14 9.01
N ASN A 69 -7.09 12.02 9.75
CA ASN A 69 -8.27 11.15 9.82
C ASN A 69 -9.48 11.90 10.37
N PHE A 70 -9.31 12.70 11.43
CA PHE A 70 -10.39 13.54 11.95
C PHE A 70 -10.89 14.55 10.91
N ILE A 71 -9.98 15.22 10.20
CA ILE A 71 -10.34 16.15 9.12
C ILE A 71 -11.11 15.43 8.00
N ASP A 72 -10.62 14.26 7.60
CA ASP A 72 -11.23 13.43 6.56
C ASP A 72 -12.62 12.92 6.96
N GLN A 73 -12.85 12.55 8.22
CA GLN A 73 -14.19 12.17 8.70
C GLN A 73 -15.19 13.32 8.52
N VAL A 74 -14.79 14.56 8.84
CA VAL A 74 -15.62 15.76 8.63
C VAL A 74 -15.89 16.00 7.14
N ASP A 75 -14.87 15.83 6.29
CA ASP A 75 -15.00 15.98 4.84
C ASP A 75 -15.88 14.90 4.21
N HIS A 76 -15.67 13.65 4.59
CA HIS A 76 -16.45 12.50 4.17
C HIS A 76 -17.92 12.64 4.56
N PHE A 77 -18.22 13.07 5.79
CA PHE A 77 -19.58 13.34 6.24
C PHE A 77 -20.25 14.42 5.39
N ASN A 78 -19.54 15.53 5.12
CA ASN A 78 -20.04 16.60 4.27
C ASN A 78 -20.27 16.14 2.83
N ARG A 79 -19.42 15.25 2.31
CA ARG A 79 -19.58 14.64 0.99
C ARG A 79 -20.82 13.75 0.93
N ILE A 80 -21.03 12.87 1.91
CA ILE A 80 -22.22 12.01 2.01
C ILE A 80 -23.50 12.87 2.08
N ARG A 81 -23.50 13.91 2.92
CA ARG A 81 -24.66 14.81 3.07
C ARG A 81 -25.01 15.52 1.77
N LYS A 82 -24.01 15.94 0.99
CA LYS A 82 -24.22 16.53 -0.34
C LYS A 82 -24.82 15.52 -1.32
N THR A 83 -24.31 14.28 -1.32
CA THR A 83 -24.80 13.23 -2.24
C THR A 83 -26.25 12.83 -2.01
N TYR A 84 -26.78 13.01 -0.80
CA TYR A 84 -28.19 12.73 -0.51
C TYR A 84 -29.15 13.80 -1.07
N ASN A 85 -28.63 14.97 -1.44
CA ASN A 85 -29.42 16.09 -1.93
C ASN A 85 -29.49 16.07 -3.47
N LYS A 86 -30.34 15.19 -4.03
CA LYS A 86 -30.47 14.92 -5.49
C LYS A 86 -30.80 16.15 -6.35
N ASN A 87 -31.33 17.23 -5.74
CA ASN A 87 -31.73 18.45 -6.43
C ASN A 87 -30.58 19.46 -6.65
N ASN A 88 -29.33 19.08 -6.35
CA ASN A 88 -28.19 19.97 -6.51
C ASN A 88 -27.58 19.87 -7.93
N PRO A 89 -27.56 20.94 -8.75
CA PRO A 89 -27.09 20.90 -10.13
C PRO A 89 -25.60 20.51 -10.28
N ASN A 90 -24.81 20.63 -9.20
CA ASN A 90 -23.40 20.19 -9.16
C ASN A 90 -23.21 18.68 -8.91
N TRP A 91 -24.29 17.91 -8.72
CA TRP A 91 -24.25 16.44 -8.55
C TRP A 91 -23.47 15.73 -9.66
N LYS A 92 -23.63 16.16 -10.93
CA LYS A 92 -22.94 15.53 -12.07
C LYS A 92 -21.44 15.85 -12.14
N ARG A 93 -20.99 17.01 -11.66
CA ARG A 93 -19.57 17.41 -11.63
C ARG A 93 -18.77 16.71 -10.52
N GLU A 94 -19.41 16.45 -9.37
CA GLU A 94 -18.76 15.82 -8.21
C GLU A 94 -18.78 14.28 -8.26
N LYS A 95 -19.64 13.67 -9.10
CA LYS A 95 -19.60 12.22 -9.41
C LYS A 95 -18.26 11.78 -10.03
N ASN A 96 -17.52 12.73 -10.61
CA ASN A 96 -16.18 12.54 -11.20
C ASN A 96 -15.03 12.54 -10.17
N GLY A 97 -15.30 12.39 -8.87
CA GLY A 97 -14.26 12.03 -7.90
C GLY A 97 -13.21 13.11 -7.63
N ASN A 98 -13.53 14.39 -7.86
CA ASN A 98 -12.61 15.48 -7.54
C ASN A 98 -12.43 15.62 -6.03
N SER A 99 -11.36 15.03 -5.52
CA SER A 99 -10.92 15.19 -4.14
C SER A 99 -10.63 16.66 -3.85
N ASN A 100 -11.12 17.14 -2.72
CA ASN A 100 -10.88 18.50 -2.27
C ASN A 100 -9.40 18.71 -1.87
N SER A 101 -8.98 19.94 -1.62
CA SER A 101 -7.57 20.23 -1.28
C SER A 101 -7.07 19.53 -0.01
N ARG A 102 -7.95 19.27 0.97
CA ARG A 102 -7.63 18.51 2.19
C ARG A 102 -7.50 17.03 1.92
N GLU A 103 -8.42 16.45 1.15
CA GLU A 103 -8.37 15.04 0.72
C GLU A 103 -7.13 14.76 -0.14
N ARG A 104 -6.76 15.68 -1.04
CA ARG A 104 -5.51 15.59 -1.82
C ARG A 104 -4.27 15.65 -0.93
N LEU A 105 -4.24 16.54 0.08
CA LEU A 105 -3.14 16.57 1.04
C LEU A 105 -3.07 15.24 1.81
N PHE A 106 -4.22 14.67 2.18
CA PHE A 106 -4.25 13.40 2.87
C PHE A 106 -3.74 12.26 2.00
N GLY A 107 -4.14 12.20 0.73
CA GLY A 107 -3.60 11.23 -0.22
C GLY A 107 -2.09 11.35 -0.36
N ARG A 108 -1.55 12.57 -0.45
CA ARG A 108 -0.09 12.81 -0.41
C ARG A 108 0.55 12.35 0.89
N PHE A 109 -0.08 12.55 2.04
CA PHE A 109 0.44 12.07 3.32
C PHE A 109 0.47 10.54 3.37
N LEU A 110 -0.60 9.87 2.94
CA LEU A 110 -0.67 8.41 2.92
C LEU A 110 0.35 7.81 1.95
N PHE A 111 0.55 8.42 0.79
CA PHE A 111 1.58 8.02 -0.16
C PHE A 111 2.98 8.19 0.46
N PHE A 112 3.28 9.36 1.03
CA PHE A 112 4.56 9.62 1.68
C PHE A 112 4.84 8.56 2.75
N ARG A 113 3.91 8.36 3.69
CA ARG A 113 4.04 7.40 4.78
C ARG A 113 4.25 5.95 4.31
N SER A 114 3.57 5.55 3.24
CA SER A 114 3.56 4.16 2.78
C SER A 114 4.73 3.81 1.87
N PHE A 115 5.21 4.77 1.08
CA PHE A 115 6.09 4.50 -0.06
C PHE A 115 7.36 5.36 -0.12
N TYR A 116 7.42 6.48 0.60
CA TYR A 116 8.58 7.38 0.59
C TYR A 116 9.31 7.39 1.94
N GLY A 117 8.58 7.70 3.01
CA GLY A 117 9.03 7.67 4.40
C GLY A 117 8.63 6.39 5.11
N ASN A 118 8.56 5.26 4.41
CA ASN A 118 8.27 3.96 5.00
C ASN A 118 9.40 3.54 5.94
N SER A 119 9.05 2.91 7.06
CA SER A 119 10.00 2.48 8.10
C SER A 119 10.57 1.08 7.88
N GLN A 120 10.12 0.38 6.84
CA GLN A 120 10.54 -0.97 6.48
C GLN A 120 10.22 -1.23 5.00
N PRO A 121 10.82 -2.24 4.34
CA PRO A 121 10.48 -2.60 2.97
C PRO A 121 8.98 -2.83 2.81
N THR A 122 8.37 -2.18 1.82
CA THR A 122 6.91 -2.21 1.62
C THR A 122 6.57 -3.08 0.42
N ILE A 123 5.80 -4.14 0.62
CA ILE A 123 5.31 -5.03 -0.43
C ILE A 123 3.89 -4.65 -0.86
N LEU A 124 3.70 -4.57 -2.18
CA LEU A 124 2.41 -4.37 -2.83
C LEU A 124 2.13 -5.55 -3.76
N CYS A 125 1.16 -6.40 -3.41
CA CYS A 125 0.76 -7.55 -4.23
C CYS A 125 -0.41 -7.20 -5.16
N GLU A 126 -0.73 -8.08 -6.11
CA GLU A 126 -1.92 -7.98 -6.94
C GLU A 126 -3.20 -8.22 -6.11
N GLY A 127 -3.24 -9.34 -5.39
CA GLY A 127 -4.38 -9.79 -4.61
C GLY A 127 -4.18 -9.72 -3.10
N LYS A 128 -5.28 -9.84 -2.36
CA LYS A 128 -5.25 -10.04 -0.90
C LYS A 128 -4.79 -11.45 -0.51
N THR A 129 -4.97 -12.41 -1.41
CA THR A 129 -4.56 -13.82 -1.27
C THR A 129 -3.05 -13.95 -1.21
N ASP A 130 -2.34 -13.20 -2.05
CA ASP A 130 -0.89 -13.23 -2.16
C ASP A 130 -0.24 -12.81 -0.84
N ILE A 131 -0.83 -11.81 -0.16
CA ILE A 131 -0.39 -11.38 1.17
C ILE A 131 -0.48 -12.55 2.17
N ILE A 132 -1.52 -13.37 2.10
CA ILE A 132 -1.70 -14.53 2.99
C ILE A 132 -0.64 -15.60 2.68
N HIS A 133 -0.41 -15.89 1.39
CA HIS A 133 0.61 -16.85 0.96
C HIS A 133 2.01 -16.40 1.40
N LEU A 134 2.41 -15.17 1.09
CA LEU A 134 3.73 -14.62 1.45
C LEU A 134 3.93 -14.57 2.96
N LYS A 135 2.94 -14.12 3.74
CA LYS A 135 3.05 -14.12 5.21
C LYS A 135 3.21 -15.53 5.77
N SER A 136 2.49 -16.51 5.22
CA SER A 136 2.59 -17.90 5.67
C SER A 136 3.94 -18.50 5.30
N ALA A 137 4.42 -18.25 4.08
CA ALA A 137 5.74 -18.71 3.61
C ALA A 137 6.88 -18.10 4.43
N ILE A 138 6.88 -16.77 4.65
CA ILE A 138 7.91 -16.09 5.45
C ILE A 138 7.93 -16.62 6.88
N ARG A 139 6.76 -16.88 7.47
CA ARG A 139 6.68 -17.46 8.81
C ARG A 139 7.29 -18.86 8.85
N MET A 140 6.96 -19.72 7.89
CA MET A 140 7.46 -21.10 7.89
C MET A 140 8.94 -21.20 7.51
N LEU A 141 9.47 -20.20 6.81
CA LEU A 141 10.86 -20.13 6.36
C LEU A 141 11.66 -19.05 7.11
N VAL A 142 11.27 -18.71 8.34
CA VAL A 142 11.87 -17.59 9.11
C VAL A 142 13.38 -17.77 9.30
N THR A 143 13.84 -19.01 9.52
CA THR A 143 15.25 -19.37 9.67
C THR A 143 16.07 -19.05 8.42
N ASP A 144 15.49 -19.22 7.24
CA ASP A 144 16.15 -19.03 5.96
C ASP A 144 16.15 -17.54 5.53
N PHE A 145 15.23 -16.75 6.09
CA PHE A 145 15.00 -15.35 5.71
C PHE A 145 14.96 -14.39 6.91
N PRO A 146 16.05 -14.27 7.70
CA PRO A 146 16.11 -13.39 8.88
C PRO A 146 15.94 -11.90 8.55
N ASN A 147 16.15 -11.52 7.28
CA ASN A 147 15.96 -10.14 6.80
C ASN A 147 14.48 -9.80 6.51
N LEU A 148 13.61 -10.81 6.45
CA LEU A 148 12.17 -10.64 6.17
C LEU A 148 11.32 -10.83 7.42
N ALA A 149 11.76 -11.68 8.35
CA ALA A 149 11.13 -11.88 9.64
C ALA A 149 12.15 -12.35 10.68
N ARG A 150 11.83 -12.12 11.96
CA ARG A 150 12.54 -12.68 13.10
C ARG A 150 11.58 -13.39 14.03
N GLU A 151 12.06 -14.36 14.78
CA GLU A 151 11.29 -14.96 15.86
C GLU A 151 11.08 -13.93 16.97
N ASN A 152 9.87 -13.87 17.52
CA ASN A 152 9.57 -13.00 18.64
C ASN A 152 9.78 -13.77 19.95
N PRO A 153 10.84 -13.46 20.71
CA PRO A 153 11.19 -14.21 21.92
C PRO A 153 10.15 -14.07 23.05
N LYS A 154 9.25 -13.09 22.98
CA LYS A 154 8.28 -12.82 24.06
C LYS A 154 7.03 -13.72 24.00
N ASN A 155 6.60 -14.11 22.79
CA ASN A 155 5.29 -14.72 22.59
C ASN A 155 5.34 -16.01 21.74
N GLY A 156 6.52 -16.42 21.25
CA GLY A 156 6.67 -17.53 20.30
C GLY A 156 6.03 -17.28 18.93
N ASP A 157 5.54 -16.07 18.66
CA ASP A 157 5.10 -15.63 17.34
C ASP A 157 6.28 -15.08 16.55
N TYR A 158 6.07 -14.61 15.32
CA TYR A 158 7.11 -14.03 14.49
C TYR A 158 6.85 -12.54 14.27
N GLU A 159 7.92 -11.76 14.11
CA GLU A 159 7.86 -10.36 13.74
C GLU A 159 8.30 -10.19 12.29
N LEU A 160 7.39 -9.68 11.45
CA LEU A 160 7.70 -9.31 10.08
C LEU A 160 8.55 -8.02 10.07
N LEU A 161 9.69 -8.07 9.39
CA LEU A 161 10.56 -6.92 9.13
C LEU A 161 10.19 -6.20 7.82
N ILE A 162 9.02 -6.53 7.26
CA ILE A 162 8.47 -5.98 6.03
C ILE A 162 7.00 -5.61 6.22
N SER A 163 6.55 -4.61 5.45
CA SER A 163 5.18 -4.11 5.42
C SER A 163 4.43 -4.69 4.23
N PHE A 164 3.13 -4.97 4.39
CA PHE A 164 2.24 -5.27 3.27
C PHE A 164 1.15 -4.21 3.16
N ILE A 165 0.97 -3.64 1.97
CA ILE A 165 -0.13 -2.71 1.71
C ILE A 165 -1.45 -3.47 1.58
N LYS A 166 -2.34 -3.27 2.56
CA LYS A 166 -3.70 -3.79 2.51
C LYS A 166 -4.59 -2.87 1.68
N LYS A 167 -5.00 -3.35 0.50
CA LYS A 167 -5.92 -2.63 -0.38
C LYS A 167 -7.33 -2.55 0.25
N SER A 168 -7.91 -1.35 0.26
CA SER A 168 -9.21 -1.03 0.87
C SER A 168 -9.92 0.10 0.09
N ASN A 169 -11.17 0.42 0.46
CA ASN A 169 -11.87 1.59 -0.12
C ASN A 169 -11.13 2.90 0.13
N ARG A 170 -10.40 2.97 1.25
CA ARG A 170 -9.57 4.12 1.61
C ARG A 170 -8.36 4.26 0.69
N THR A 171 -7.63 3.17 0.44
CA THR A 171 -6.50 3.18 -0.50
C THR A 171 -6.97 3.38 -1.94
N LYS A 172 -8.16 2.87 -2.30
CA LYS A 172 -8.81 3.17 -3.59
C LYS A 172 -9.00 4.67 -3.78
N PHE A 173 -9.60 5.31 -2.78
CA PHE A 173 -9.94 6.73 -2.84
C PHE A 173 -8.70 7.63 -2.85
N PHE A 174 -7.74 7.37 -1.97
CA PHE A 174 -6.59 8.28 -1.77
C PHE A 174 -5.37 7.96 -2.63
N MET A 175 -5.19 6.70 -3.02
CA MET A 175 -3.97 6.23 -3.69
C MET A 175 -4.24 5.49 -5.00
N GLY A 176 -5.51 5.36 -5.42
CA GLY A 176 -5.85 4.64 -6.65
C GLY A 176 -5.59 3.13 -6.56
N LEU A 177 -5.57 2.55 -5.35
CA LEU A 177 -5.30 1.13 -5.11
C LEU A 177 -6.57 0.40 -4.59
N PRO A 178 -7.50 -0.02 -5.48
CA PRO A 178 -8.73 -0.73 -5.11
C PRO A 178 -8.47 -2.12 -4.54
N LYS A 179 -9.34 -2.56 -3.64
CA LYS A 179 -9.31 -3.90 -3.01
C LYS A 179 -9.25 -5.04 -4.03
N ASP A 180 -10.01 -4.91 -5.10
CA ASP A 180 -10.14 -5.90 -6.18
C ASP A 180 -9.50 -5.38 -7.49
N GLY A 181 -8.49 -4.51 -7.36
CA GLY A 181 -7.93 -3.74 -8.47
C GLY A 181 -7.04 -4.47 -9.47
N GLY A 182 -6.69 -5.73 -9.18
CA GLY A 182 -5.84 -6.58 -10.01
C GLY A 182 -4.55 -5.88 -10.50
N HIS A 183 -4.05 -6.35 -11.64
CA HIS A 183 -2.87 -5.80 -12.31
C HIS A 183 -3.05 -4.35 -12.83
N VAL A 184 -4.26 -3.93 -13.24
CA VAL A 184 -4.51 -2.63 -13.89
C VAL A 184 -4.21 -1.45 -12.94
N CYS A 185 -4.59 -1.58 -11.66
CA CYS A 185 -4.28 -0.54 -10.69
C CYS A 185 -2.78 -0.40 -10.42
N LEU A 186 -2.04 -1.51 -10.50
CA LEU A 186 -0.59 -1.52 -10.30
C LEU A 186 0.14 -0.84 -11.46
N LYS A 187 -0.31 -1.03 -12.71
CA LYS A 187 0.19 -0.26 -13.87
C LYS A 187 0.06 1.24 -13.64
N THR A 188 -1.12 1.69 -13.20
CA THR A 188 -1.38 3.12 -12.93
C THR A 188 -0.53 3.64 -11.77
N PHE A 189 -0.30 2.81 -10.75
CA PHE A 189 0.59 3.13 -9.64
C PHE A 189 2.03 3.33 -10.10
N VAL A 190 2.59 2.42 -10.91
CA VAL A 190 3.95 2.53 -11.46
C VAL A 190 4.09 3.79 -12.31
N SER A 191 3.18 4.04 -13.26
CA SER A 191 3.23 5.23 -14.13
C SER A 191 3.21 6.55 -13.36
N ASN A 192 2.51 6.60 -12.22
CA ASN A 192 2.39 7.80 -11.40
C ASN A 192 3.40 7.87 -10.26
N PHE A 193 4.20 6.83 -10.03
CA PHE A 193 5.08 6.74 -8.86
C PHE A 193 6.07 7.91 -8.80
N ASN A 194 6.75 8.20 -9.91
CA ASN A 194 7.68 9.33 -9.98
C ASN A 194 6.97 10.68 -9.79
N LYS A 195 5.81 10.87 -10.44
CA LYS A 195 5.01 12.11 -10.30
C LYS A 195 4.55 12.33 -8.86
N ASN A 196 4.15 11.27 -8.17
CA ASN A 196 3.68 11.33 -6.78
C ASN A 196 4.83 11.53 -5.78
N SER A 197 6.05 11.12 -6.13
CA SER A 197 7.22 11.22 -5.26
C SER A 197 8.10 12.44 -5.50
N ARG A 198 8.05 13.07 -6.68
CA ARG A 198 8.96 14.17 -7.07
C ARG A 198 8.85 15.42 -6.21
N ASP A 199 7.67 15.69 -5.64
CA ASP A 199 7.40 16.90 -4.85
C ASP A 199 7.86 16.75 -3.38
N TYR A 200 8.39 15.59 -3.00
CA TYR A 200 9.01 15.39 -1.68
C TYR A 200 10.50 15.69 -1.76
N THR A 201 10.94 16.62 -0.91
CA THR A 201 12.36 17.00 -0.77
C THR A 201 12.98 16.47 0.52
N ALA A 202 12.24 15.66 1.28
CA ALA A 202 12.75 14.94 2.43
C ALA A 202 13.96 14.05 2.03
N PRO A 203 14.79 13.63 3.00
CA PRO A 203 15.88 12.69 2.73
C PRO A 203 15.39 11.46 1.96
N SER A 204 16.25 10.92 1.10
CA SER A 204 15.95 9.76 0.26
C SER A 204 15.31 8.62 1.06
N PRO A 205 14.32 7.90 0.47
CA PRO A 205 13.67 6.78 1.13
C PRO A 205 14.66 5.80 1.74
N GLN A 206 14.37 5.30 2.93
CA GLN A 206 15.29 4.39 3.62
C GLN A 206 15.11 2.95 3.18
N TYR A 207 13.93 2.60 2.66
CA TYR A 207 13.57 1.23 2.30
C TYR A 207 12.85 1.17 0.95
N PRO A 208 12.95 0.03 0.22
CA PRO A 208 12.32 -0.10 -1.07
C PRO A 208 10.80 -0.36 -0.96
N VAL A 209 10.11 -0.04 -2.05
CA VAL A 209 8.75 -0.48 -2.36
C VAL A 209 8.87 -1.57 -3.41
N ILE A 210 8.32 -2.75 -3.14
CA ILE A 210 8.43 -3.93 -4.00
C ILE A 210 7.03 -4.34 -4.42
N ILE A 211 6.76 -4.30 -5.73
CA ILE A 211 5.54 -4.87 -6.30
C ILE A 211 5.80 -6.34 -6.61
N VAL A 212 4.96 -7.24 -6.11
CA VAL A 212 4.99 -8.66 -6.46
C VAL A 212 3.87 -8.94 -7.44
N LEU A 213 4.21 -9.50 -8.60
CA LEU A 213 3.29 -9.85 -9.68
C LEU A 213 3.42 -11.32 -10.07
N ASP A 214 2.32 -11.87 -10.56
CA ASP A 214 2.34 -13.14 -11.28
C ASP A 214 3.12 -12.97 -12.60
N ASN A 215 3.82 -14.03 -12.98
CA ASN A 215 4.59 -14.12 -14.22
C ASN A 215 3.72 -14.79 -15.28
N ASP A 216 2.58 -14.19 -15.60
CA ASP A 216 1.60 -14.69 -16.56
C ASP A 216 1.55 -13.80 -17.82
N LYS A 217 0.57 -14.01 -18.71
CA LYS A 217 0.37 -13.14 -19.89
C LYS A 217 0.02 -11.70 -19.52
N GLY A 218 -0.58 -11.46 -18.35
CA GLY A 218 -0.93 -10.12 -17.87
C GLY A 218 0.29 -9.23 -17.65
N PHE A 219 1.47 -9.84 -17.43
CA PHE A 219 2.73 -9.12 -17.26
C PHE A 219 3.28 -8.47 -18.55
N ASP A 220 2.92 -8.97 -19.75
CA ASP A 220 3.50 -8.45 -21.01
C ASP A 220 3.21 -6.96 -21.23
N ASP A 221 1.99 -6.53 -20.86
CA ASP A 221 1.63 -5.12 -20.89
C ASP A 221 2.30 -4.30 -19.77
N PHE A 222 2.71 -4.94 -18.67
CA PHE A 222 3.38 -4.29 -17.55
C PHE A 222 4.83 -3.92 -17.92
N THR A 223 5.48 -4.70 -18.78
CA THR A 223 6.81 -4.40 -19.36
C THR A 223 6.87 -3.02 -20.01
N LYS A 224 5.83 -2.64 -20.78
CA LYS A 224 5.74 -1.32 -21.42
C LYS A 224 5.72 -0.19 -20.38
N VAL A 225 4.98 -0.39 -19.30
CA VAL A 225 4.85 0.58 -18.20
C VAL A 225 6.16 0.71 -17.43
N ILE A 226 6.86 -0.40 -17.17
CA ILE A 226 8.19 -0.40 -16.56
C ILE A 226 9.17 0.39 -17.42
N ASN A 227 9.24 0.09 -18.72
CA ASN A 227 10.16 0.78 -19.63
C ASN A 227 9.85 2.29 -19.73
N ALA A 228 8.58 2.68 -19.79
CA ALA A 228 8.18 4.09 -19.78
C ALA A 228 8.49 4.80 -18.45
N ALA A 229 8.40 4.10 -17.32
CA ALA A 229 8.79 4.65 -16.02
C ALA A 229 10.31 4.80 -15.91
N LYS A 230 11.07 3.91 -16.57
CA LYS A 230 12.53 3.93 -16.63
C LYS A 230 13.09 5.02 -17.53
N THR A 231 12.45 5.39 -18.64
CA THR A 231 12.99 6.34 -19.66
C THR A 231 13.45 7.74 -19.18
N GLY A 232 13.39 8.06 -17.87
CA GLY A 232 14.15 9.15 -17.27
C GLY A 232 15.62 8.80 -16.92
N SER A 233 16.02 7.54 -17.02
CA SER A 233 17.39 7.03 -16.97
C SER A 233 17.79 6.57 -18.38
N ASN A 234 19.05 6.75 -18.77
CA ASN A 234 19.60 6.38 -20.08
C ASN A 234 19.66 4.84 -20.33
N GLU A 235 18.75 4.06 -19.76
CA GLU A 235 18.71 2.60 -19.90
C GLU A 235 18.07 2.17 -21.22
N LEU A 236 18.70 1.19 -21.88
CA LEU A 236 18.14 0.50 -23.04
C LEU A 236 16.82 -0.17 -22.65
N GLN A 237 15.82 -0.12 -23.55
CA GLN A 237 14.55 -0.82 -23.33
C GLN A 237 14.78 -2.33 -23.29
N GLU A 238 14.56 -2.91 -22.12
CA GLU A 238 14.62 -4.35 -21.94
C GLU A 238 13.38 -5.00 -22.56
N LYS A 239 13.60 -6.10 -23.29
CA LYS A 239 12.53 -6.85 -23.95
C LYS A 239 12.00 -7.99 -23.09
N ASP A 240 12.84 -8.55 -22.21
CA ASP A 240 12.44 -9.64 -21.33
C ASP A 240 12.87 -9.41 -19.86
N TYR A 241 11.87 -9.43 -18.98
CA TYR A 241 12.03 -9.31 -17.55
C TYR A 241 11.72 -10.62 -16.80
N ARG A 242 11.15 -11.64 -17.45
CA ARG A 242 10.53 -12.82 -16.81
C ARG A 242 11.52 -13.63 -15.97
N ASN A 243 12.78 -13.68 -16.39
CA ASN A 243 13.85 -14.42 -15.74
C ASN A 243 14.70 -13.59 -14.77
N LYS A 244 14.47 -12.27 -14.67
CA LYS A 244 15.28 -11.42 -13.79
C LYS A 244 14.99 -11.73 -12.32
N LYS A 245 16.03 -11.63 -11.48
CA LYS A 245 15.91 -11.75 -10.03
C LYS A 245 14.99 -10.68 -9.46
N PHE A 246 15.12 -9.45 -9.94
CA PHE A 246 14.23 -8.32 -9.65
C PHE A 246 14.40 -7.27 -10.74
N ILE A 247 13.50 -6.30 -10.75
CA ILE A 247 13.51 -5.18 -11.69
C ILE A 247 13.50 -3.90 -10.86
N HIS A 248 14.60 -3.16 -10.86
CA HIS A 248 14.59 -1.78 -10.38
C HIS A 248 13.85 -0.92 -11.41
N VAL A 249 12.82 -0.18 -11.00
CA VAL A 249 11.99 0.61 -11.91
C VAL A 249 12.40 2.08 -11.87
N ILE A 250 12.32 2.72 -10.71
CA ILE A 250 12.68 4.12 -10.50
C ILE A 250 12.76 4.42 -9.00
N ARG A 251 13.71 5.27 -8.57
CA ARG A 251 13.89 5.64 -7.15
C ARG A 251 13.98 4.39 -6.25
N ASN A 252 13.08 4.24 -5.28
CA ASN A 252 13.00 3.09 -4.38
C ASN A 252 11.97 2.04 -4.83
N LEU A 253 11.44 2.11 -6.06
CA LEU A 253 10.44 1.19 -6.59
C LEU A 253 11.09 0.01 -7.33
N TYR A 254 10.66 -1.18 -6.96
CA TYR A 254 11.06 -2.46 -7.55
C TYR A 254 9.85 -3.29 -7.95
N VAL A 255 10.06 -4.19 -8.90
CA VAL A 255 9.11 -5.25 -9.28
C VAL A 255 9.81 -6.60 -9.15
N VAL A 256 9.10 -7.57 -8.59
CA VAL A 256 9.52 -8.97 -8.49
C VAL A 256 8.41 -9.84 -9.05
N LEU A 257 8.79 -10.78 -9.92
CA LEU A 257 7.88 -11.75 -10.52
C LEU A 257 7.95 -13.09 -9.81
N THR A 258 6.84 -13.82 -9.80
CA THR A 258 6.86 -15.25 -9.45
C THR A 258 7.87 -15.98 -10.34
N PRO A 259 8.66 -16.91 -9.76
CA PRO A 259 9.65 -17.65 -10.52
C PRO A 259 8.97 -18.54 -11.56
N LEU A 260 9.55 -18.64 -12.75
CA LEU A 260 9.20 -19.69 -13.70
C LEU A 260 9.84 -21.00 -13.25
N ASN A 261 9.15 -22.10 -13.50
CA ASN A 261 9.72 -23.44 -13.36
C ASN A 261 10.05 -23.96 -14.78
N GLU A 262 11.02 -24.85 -14.91
CA GLU A 262 11.50 -25.36 -16.23
C GLU A 262 10.36 -25.93 -17.11
N GLU A 263 9.30 -26.41 -16.48
CA GLU A 263 8.13 -27.00 -17.16
C GLU A 263 7.03 -25.99 -17.53
N ARG A 264 7.10 -24.73 -17.09
CA ARG A 264 5.99 -23.76 -17.23
C ARG A 264 6.44 -22.43 -17.82
N GLU A 265 5.75 -22.03 -18.89
CA GLU A 265 5.89 -20.71 -19.52
C GLU A 265 5.40 -19.57 -18.62
N TYR A 266 4.44 -19.87 -17.72
CA TYR A 266 3.83 -18.90 -16.81
C TYR A 266 3.80 -19.43 -15.37
N SER A 267 3.82 -18.50 -14.41
CA SER A 267 3.62 -18.82 -13.00
C SER A 267 2.74 -17.80 -12.31
N ASP A 268 1.93 -18.27 -11.36
CA ASP A 268 1.23 -17.46 -10.37
C ASP A 268 1.70 -17.85 -8.96
N ILE A 269 1.31 -17.09 -7.93
CA ILE A 269 1.77 -17.40 -6.57
C ILE A 269 1.30 -18.78 -6.09
N GLU A 270 0.15 -19.26 -6.54
CA GLU A 270 -0.37 -20.57 -6.15
C GLU A 270 0.37 -21.73 -6.83
N SER A 271 1.01 -21.50 -7.98
CA SER A 271 1.88 -22.47 -8.65
C SER A 271 3.13 -22.85 -7.87
N LEU A 272 3.47 -22.09 -6.81
CA LEU A 272 4.60 -22.37 -5.93
C LEU A 272 4.31 -23.47 -4.89
N PHE A 273 3.07 -23.94 -4.81
CA PHE A 273 2.69 -25.09 -3.98
C PHE A 273 2.69 -26.39 -4.79
N ASP A 274 3.09 -27.47 -4.12
CA ASP A 274 3.02 -28.82 -4.67
C ASP A 274 1.57 -29.31 -4.79
N ASP A 275 1.39 -30.36 -5.59
CA ASP A 275 0.08 -30.96 -5.85
C ASP A 275 -0.54 -31.50 -4.56
N ASN A 276 0.27 -32.04 -3.66
CA ASN A 276 -0.16 -32.49 -2.34
C ASN A 276 -0.86 -31.37 -1.56
N THR A 277 -0.30 -30.16 -1.55
CA THR A 277 -0.91 -29.01 -0.88
C THR A 277 -2.13 -28.49 -1.62
N ARG A 278 -2.06 -28.37 -2.95
CA ARG A 278 -3.15 -27.81 -3.77
C ARG A 278 -4.39 -28.70 -3.76
N LEU A 279 -4.20 -30.01 -3.69
CA LEU A 279 -5.27 -31.00 -3.70
C LEU A 279 -5.86 -31.32 -2.31
N ILE A 280 -5.38 -30.68 -1.23
CA ILE A 280 -6.00 -30.78 0.10
C ILE A 280 -7.48 -30.38 0.00
N LYS A 281 -8.36 -31.24 0.51
CA LYS A 281 -9.80 -31.00 0.46
C LYS A 281 -10.24 -30.08 1.60
N HIS A 282 -11.06 -29.09 1.27
CA HIS A 282 -11.86 -28.32 2.23
C HIS A 282 -13.31 -28.28 1.76
N ASN A 283 -14.24 -28.74 2.61
CA ASN A 283 -15.65 -28.92 2.27
C ASN A 283 -15.87 -29.77 1.01
N GLY A 284 -15.10 -30.85 0.85
CA GLY A 284 -15.17 -31.75 -0.30
C GLY A 284 -14.55 -31.23 -1.60
N ARG A 285 -14.08 -29.97 -1.62
CA ARG A 285 -13.48 -29.30 -2.80
C ARG A 285 -11.97 -29.15 -2.64
N CYS A 286 -11.22 -29.13 -3.74
CA CYS A 286 -9.77 -28.89 -3.76
C CYS A 286 -9.42 -27.66 -4.63
N PHE A 287 -8.15 -27.25 -4.66
CA PHE A 287 -7.67 -26.17 -5.52
C PHE A 287 -6.87 -26.75 -6.70
N ASN A 288 -7.51 -26.92 -7.86
CA ASN A 288 -6.86 -27.50 -9.04
C ASN A 288 -5.93 -26.52 -9.78
N THR A 289 -5.09 -27.08 -10.68
CA THR A 289 -4.32 -26.29 -11.66
C THR A 289 -5.24 -25.48 -12.55
N VAL A 290 -4.73 -24.40 -13.15
CA VAL A 290 -5.49 -23.58 -14.12
C VAL A 290 -6.13 -24.41 -15.22
N SER A 291 -5.43 -25.43 -15.74
CA SER A 291 -5.95 -26.32 -16.80
C SER A 291 -7.15 -27.16 -16.39
N ASN A 292 -7.23 -27.55 -15.12
CA ASN A 292 -8.24 -28.48 -14.59
C ASN A 292 -9.21 -27.78 -13.64
N ARG A 293 -9.17 -26.43 -13.58
CA ARG A 293 -9.94 -25.64 -12.62
C ARG A 293 -11.37 -25.50 -13.08
N ASN A 294 -12.31 -25.78 -12.19
CA ASN A 294 -13.73 -25.47 -12.37
C ASN A 294 -14.22 -24.59 -11.23
N ASP A 295 -14.50 -23.31 -11.51
CA ASP A 295 -14.86 -22.32 -10.50
C ASP A 295 -16.14 -22.65 -9.71
N ASN A 296 -17.02 -23.50 -10.23
CA ASN A 296 -18.24 -23.93 -9.54
C ASN A 296 -17.98 -25.03 -8.50
N THR A 297 -17.02 -25.92 -8.77
CA THR A 297 -16.74 -27.12 -7.97
C THR A 297 -15.48 -26.99 -7.14
N ASP A 298 -14.56 -26.12 -7.51
CA ASP A 298 -13.25 -26.02 -6.89
C ASP A 298 -13.23 -24.94 -5.80
N LEU A 299 -12.17 -24.96 -5.00
CA LEU A 299 -11.93 -23.92 -3.99
C LEU A 299 -11.54 -22.61 -4.67
N SER A 300 -12.15 -21.52 -4.23
CA SER A 300 -11.70 -20.17 -4.59
C SER A 300 -10.29 -19.90 -4.04
N LYS A 301 -9.53 -19.00 -4.69
CA LYS A 301 -8.21 -18.54 -4.20
C LYS A 301 -8.27 -18.07 -2.73
N ILE A 302 -9.36 -17.38 -2.37
CA ILE A 302 -9.59 -16.89 -1.01
C ILE A 302 -9.76 -18.03 -0.01
N ASN A 303 -10.53 -19.07 -0.36
CA ASN A 303 -10.76 -20.20 0.52
C ASN A 303 -9.49 -21.05 0.66
N PHE A 304 -8.77 -21.28 -0.43
CA PHE A 304 -7.47 -21.95 -0.41
C PHE A 304 -6.48 -21.22 0.51
N ALA A 305 -6.31 -19.91 0.34
CA ALA A 305 -5.40 -19.11 1.15
C ALA A 305 -5.76 -19.12 2.66
N ASN A 306 -7.04 -18.96 3.00
CA ASN A 306 -7.44 -18.86 4.41
C ASN A 306 -7.59 -20.21 5.11
N HIS A 307 -8.18 -21.21 4.46
CA HIS A 307 -8.58 -22.45 5.13
C HIS A 307 -7.54 -23.57 5.01
N ILE A 308 -6.74 -23.55 3.96
CA ILE A 308 -5.67 -24.53 3.76
C ILE A 308 -4.35 -23.88 4.16
N ILE A 309 -3.89 -22.87 3.42
CA ILE A 309 -2.56 -22.30 3.63
C ILE A 309 -2.42 -21.68 5.03
N HIS A 310 -3.29 -20.76 5.43
CA HIS A 310 -3.12 -20.06 6.70
C HIS A 310 -3.35 -20.96 7.93
N LYS A 311 -4.35 -21.85 7.89
CA LYS A 311 -4.72 -22.72 9.01
C LYS A 311 -3.82 -23.95 9.14
N GLN A 312 -3.35 -24.52 8.03
CA GLN A 312 -2.57 -25.77 8.00
C GLN A 312 -1.10 -25.53 7.64
N LYS A 313 -0.60 -24.28 7.73
CA LYS A 313 0.78 -23.91 7.37
C LYS A 313 1.88 -24.79 7.97
N THR A 314 1.68 -25.40 9.14
CA THR A 314 2.68 -26.26 9.78
C THR A 314 2.85 -27.61 9.09
N SER A 315 1.85 -28.07 8.34
CA SER A 315 1.88 -29.34 7.59
C SER A 315 2.07 -29.15 6.09
N ILE A 316 2.33 -27.92 5.65
CA ILE A 316 2.45 -27.55 4.23
C ILE A 316 3.92 -27.29 3.89
N ASN A 317 4.35 -27.78 2.74
CA ASN A 317 5.68 -27.50 2.21
C ASN A 317 5.72 -26.12 1.54
N PHE A 318 6.58 -25.22 2.04
CA PHE A 318 6.78 -23.88 1.48
C PHE A 318 8.06 -23.72 0.64
N ASN A 319 8.79 -24.80 0.34
CA ASN A 319 10.08 -24.72 -0.35
C ASN A 319 10.01 -24.02 -1.72
N GLY A 320 8.89 -24.13 -2.46
CA GLY A 320 8.68 -23.41 -3.73
C GLY A 320 8.73 -21.88 -3.59
N PHE A 321 8.48 -21.34 -2.40
CA PHE A 321 8.56 -19.89 -2.14
C PHE A 321 9.99 -19.39 -1.96
N LYS A 322 10.99 -20.26 -1.73
CA LYS A 322 12.38 -19.83 -1.48
C LYS A 322 12.93 -18.96 -2.60
N CYS A 323 12.65 -19.30 -3.86
CA CYS A 323 13.11 -18.50 -5.00
C CYS A 323 12.48 -17.10 -5.00
N LEU A 324 11.15 -16.99 -4.81
CA LEU A 324 10.46 -15.71 -4.74
C LEU A 324 10.94 -14.84 -3.55
N LEU A 325 11.12 -15.45 -2.37
CA LEU A 325 11.62 -14.73 -1.19
C LEU A 325 13.08 -14.29 -1.36
N ASN A 326 13.91 -15.09 -2.02
CA ASN A 326 15.28 -14.69 -2.40
C ASN A 326 15.30 -13.51 -3.36
N ARG A 327 14.37 -13.46 -4.32
CA ARG A 327 14.19 -12.32 -5.24
C ARG A 327 13.83 -11.04 -4.47
N ILE A 328 12.88 -11.12 -3.54
CA ILE A 328 12.50 -10.01 -2.65
C ILE A 328 13.70 -9.55 -1.81
N ARG A 329 14.41 -10.50 -1.18
CA ARG A 329 15.65 -10.22 -0.43
C ARG A 329 16.70 -9.52 -1.29
N GLY A 330 16.86 -9.96 -2.54
CA GLY A 330 17.78 -9.36 -3.51
C GLY A 330 17.45 -7.90 -3.81
N ALA A 331 16.16 -7.58 -4.02
CA ALA A 331 15.73 -6.20 -4.22
C ALA A 331 16.01 -5.31 -2.99
N ILE A 332 15.83 -5.85 -1.78
CA ILE A 332 16.15 -5.15 -0.53
C ILE A 332 17.65 -4.87 -0.42
N GLY A 333 18.48 -5.88 -0.69
CA GLY A 333 19.95 -5.74 -0.66
C GLY A 333 20.45 -4.72 -1.68
N HIS A 334 20.02 -4.84 -2.93
CA HIS A 334 20.38 -3.90 -3.99
C HIS A 334 20.00 -2.46 -3.65
N TYR A 335 18.82 -2.22 -3.07
CA TYR A 335 18.42 -0.86 -2.69
C TYR A 335 19.32 -0.28 -1.58
N ALA A 336 19.74 -1.11 -0.63
CA ALA A 336 20.62 -0.68 0.45
C ALA A 336 21.99 -0.23 -0.07
N GLU A 337 22.52 -0.93 -1.09
CA GLU A 337 23.77 -0.57 -1.79
C GLU A 337 23.59 0.70 -2.64
N PHE A 338 22.58 0.72 -3.51
CA PHE A 338 22.23 1.86 -4.37
C PHE A 338 22.14 3.18 -3.59
N ARG A 339 21.54 3.15 -2.40
CA ARG A 339 21.40 4.32 -1.53
C ARG A 339 22.74 4.82 -0.99
N GLN A 340 23.69 3.93 -0.68
CA GLN A 340 25.00 4.32 -0.17
C GLN A 340 25.82 5.05 -1.23
N GLU A 341 25.79 4.57 -2.47
CA GLU A 341 26.48 5.20 -3.61
C GLU A 341 25.97 6.62 -3.86
N HIS A 342 24.64 6.80 -3.91
CA HIS A 342 24.02 8.12 -4.14
C HIS A 342 24.20 9.10 -2.97
N THR A 343 24.50 8.60 -1.77
CA THR A 343 24.81 9.47 -0.62
C THR A 343 26.28 9.94 -0.67
N ARG A 344 27.18 9.17 -1.29
CA ARG A 344 28.61 9.50 -1.41
C ARG A 344 28.91 10.47 -2.55
N GLU A 345 28.14 10.45 -3.64
CA GLU A 345 28.33 11.37 -4.78
C GLU A 345 27.73 12.78 -4.56
N GLY A 346 26.93 12.96 -3.50
CA GLY A 346 26.24 14.22 -3.20
C GLY A 346 26.78 15.00 -2.00
N GLY A 347 27.93 14.59 -1.44
CA GLY A 347 28.66 15.31 -0.39
C GLY A 347 30.02 15.70 -0.90
#